data_AF-A0A383D2J8-F1
#
_entry.id   AF-A0A383D2J8-F1
#
_cell.length_a   1.000
_cell.length_b   1.000
_cell.length_c   1.000
_cell.angle_alpha   90.00
_cell.angle_beta   90.00
_cell.angle_gamma   90.00
#
_symmetry.space_group_name_H-M   'P 1'
#
loop_
_entity.id
_entity.type
_entity.pdbx_description
1 polymer ?
#
loop_
_entity_poly.entity_id
_entity_poly.type
_entity_poly.pdbx_seq_one_letter_code
_entity_poly.pdbx_strand_id
1 'polypeptide(L)'
;VAPGGLHANIRRVRLASGETLIAKRHTFAFSTVGQPYNLLTVEQAVTGILRTAGCSVPDVLAVDQNTGIVILEDVGLTTLDDSVQTFSPAERFRLATSAIDAFVRIQHTFVNQKGLTHDLVAPGGDRKSVKDAFEGLTDLLGPEQLRPLVSGSVT
;
A
#
# COMPACT_ATOMS: atom_id res chain seq x y z
N VAL A 1 -18.16 7.80 9.78
CA VAL A 1 -17.18 6.70 9.85
C VAL A 1 -16.38 6.78 8.56
N ALA A 2 -15.06 6.95 8.60
CA ALA A 2 -14.28 7.15 7.38
C ALA A 2 -14.55 6.00 6.38
N PRO A 3 -14.57 6.27 5.07
CA PRO A 3 -14.45 5.24 4.03
C PRO A 3 -13.05 4.62 4.16
N GLY A 4 -12.89 3.72 5.13
CA GLY A 4 -11.58 3.19 5.56
C GLY A 4 -11.50 2.69 7.02
N GLY A 5 -12.39 3.14 7.92
CA GLY A 5 -12.56 2.57 9.28
C GLY A 5 -11.32 2.43 10.19
N LEU A 6 -11.51 1.83 11.36
CA LEU A 6 -10.41 1.38 12.24
C LEU A 6 -9.99 -0.03 11.81
N HIS A 7 -8.77 -0.20 11.33
CA HIS A 7 -8.24 -1.54 11.04
C HIS A 7 -7.61 -2.16 12.30
N ALA A 8 -7.90 -3.44 12.60
CA ALA A 8 -7.39 -4.09 13.82
C ALA A 8 -5.86 -4.15 13.88
N ASN A 9 -5.20 -4.16 12.72
CA ASN A 9 -3.76 -4.25 12.59
C ASN A 9 -3.05 -2.90 12.38
N ILE A 10 -3.77 -1.78 12.42
CA ILE A 10 -3.16 -0.45 12.29
C ILE A 10 -3.54 0.39 13.51
N ARG A 11 -2.55 1.01 14.14
CA ARG A 11 -2.74 1.87 15.30
C ARG A 11 -1.93 3.13 15.15
N ARG A 12 -2.57 4.28 15.34
CA ARG A 12 -1.88 5.54 15.57
C ARG A 12 -1.46 5.60 17.03
N VAL A 13 -0.16 5.76 17.28
CA VAL A 13 0.44 5.82 18.62
C VAL A 13 0.88 7.25 18.88
N ARG A 14 0.48 7.83 20.01
CA ARG A 14 0.98 9.13 20.48
C ARG A 14 2.06 8.88 21.53
N LEU A 15 3.25 9.43 21.29
CA LEU A 15 4.36 9.38 22.22
C LEU A 15 4.19 10.39 23.36
N ALA A 16 4.93 10.19 24.45
CA ALA A 16 5.01 11.16 25.54
C ALA A 16 5.55 12.52 25.09
N SER A 17 6.36 12.57 24.02
CA SER A 17 6.83 13.81 23.38
C SER A 17 5.71 14.59 22.67
N GLY A 18 4.53 13.99 22.50
CA GLY A 18 3.42 14.57 21.73
C GLY A 18 3.44 14.21 20.25
N GLU A 19 4.55 13.66 19.74
CA GLU A 19 4.66 13.15 18.38
C GLU A 19 3.75 11.93 18.15
N THR A 20 3.37 11.71 16.90
CA THR A 20 2.52 10.59 16.51
C THR A 20 3.20 9.71 15.46
N LEU A 21 2.95 8.41 15.54
CA LEU A 21 3.47 7.37 14.67
C LEU A 21 2.35 6.41 14.28
N ILE A 22 2.56 5.63 13.22
CA ILE A 22 1.67 4.53 12.84
C ILE A 22 2.37 3.20 13.12
N ALA A 23 1.75 2.35 13.95
CA ALA A 23 2.14 0.96 14.13
C ALA A 23 1.26 0.05 13.27
N LYS A 24 1.89 -0.70 12.36
CA LYS A 24 1.24 -1.65 11.45
C LYS A 24 1.69 -3.07 11.77
N ARG A 25 0.75 -3.94 12.15
CA ARG A 25 1.00 -5.34 12.45
C ARG A 25 0.76 -6.22 11.22
N HIS A 26 1.75 -7.00 10.84
CA HIS A 26 1.66 -8.01 9.80
C HIS A 26 1.38 -9.38 10.42
N THR A 27 0.09 -9.74 10.52
CA THR A 27 -0.35 -10.99 11.17
C THR A 27 0.35 -12.23 10.62
N PHE A 28 0.70 -12.22 9.33
CA PHE A 28 1.33 -13.34 8.64
C PHE A 28 2.82 -13.13 8.31
N ALA A 29 3.48 -12.12 8.90
CA ALA A 29 4.91 -11.91 8.64
C ALA A 29 5.77 -13.16 8.91
N PHE A 30 5.39 -13.94 9.94
CA PHE A 30 6.06 -15.18 10.32
C PHE A 30 6.14 -16.22 9.20
N SER A 31 5.20 -16.24 8.25
CA SER A 31 5.17 -17.23 7.17
C SER A 31 6.26 -17.00 6.11
N THR A 32 6.92 -15.84 6.15
CA THR A 32 7.96 -15.44 5.19
C THR A 32 9.34 -15.34 5.85
N VAL A 33 9.49 -15.78 7.10
CA VAL A 33 10.78 -15.76 7.81
C VAL A 33 11.76 -16.72 7.14
N GLY A 34 13.00 -16.25 6.96
CA GLY A 34 14.07 -17.00 6.29
C GLY A 34 13.94 -17.05 4.75
N GLN A 35 12.90 -16.46 4.17
CA GLN A 35 12.72 -16.39 2.73
C GLN A 35 13.34 -15.10 2.16
N PRO A 36 13.81 -15.11 0.90
CA PRO A 36 14.27 -13.88 0.23
C PRO A 36 13.17 -12.80 0.14
N TYR A 37 11.91 -13.21 0.04
CA TYR A 37 10.72 -12.36 0.06
C TYR A 37 10.15 -12.12 1.47
N ASN A 38 11.00 -12.11 2.50
CA ASN A 38 10.56 -11.82 3.86
C ASN A 38 9.79 -10.48 3.91
N LEU A 39 8.52 -10.53 4.35
CA LEU A 39 7.57 -9.43 4.21
C LEU A 39 8.07 -8.12 4.84
N LEU A 40 8.64 -8.21 6.05
CA LEU A 40 9.08 -7.01 6.77
C LEU A 40 10.36 -6.43 6.16
N THR A 41 11.30 -7.29 5.78
CA THR A 41 12.53 -6.87 5.10
C THR A 41 12.22 -6.25 3.74
N VAL A 42 11.32 -6.87 2.97
CA VAL A 42 10.89 -6.35 1.67
C VAL A 42 10.17 -5.01 1.83
N GLU A 43 9.24 -4.88 2.78
CA GLU A 43 8.54 -3.61 3.04
C GLU A 43 9.52 -2.48 3.39
N GLN A 44 10.48 -2.76 4.28
CA GLN A 44 11.51 -1.78 4.65
C GLN A 44 12.37 -1.38 3.44
N ALA A 45 12.86 -2.37 2.66
CA ALA A 45 13.69 -2.12 1.50
C ALA A 45 12.95 -1.33 0.40
N VAL A 46 11.74 -1.77 0.06
CA VAL A 46 10.89 -1.10 -0.95
C VAL A 46 10.56 0.32 -0.53
N THR A 47 10.17 0.54 0.72
CA THR A 47 9.83 1.87 1.22
C THR A 47 11.05 2.79 1.24
N GLY A 48 12.21 2.28 1.67
CA GLY A 48 13.47 3.02 1.65
C GLY A 48 13.91 3.42 0.24
N ILE A 49 13.72 2.54 -0.75
CA ILE A 49 13.97 2.84 -2.17
C ILE A 49 13.05 3.96 -2.66
N LEU A 50 11.74 3.85 -2.39
CA LEU A 50 10.76 4.85 -2.80
C LEU A 50 11.04 6.21 -2.15
N ARG A 51 11.38 6.22 -0.85
CA ARG A 51 11.77 7.43 -0.09
C ARG A 51 13.01 8.08 -0.71
N THR A 52 14.04 7.30 -0.99
CA THR A 52 15.29 7.79 -1.62
C THR A 52 15.04 8.36 -3.02
N ALA A 53 14.09 7.79 -3.76
CA ALA A 53 13.66 8.30 -5.07
C ALA A 53 12.73 9.53 -4.99
N GLY A 54 12.45 10.05 -3.79
CA GLY A 54 11.57 11.19 -3.58
C GLY A 54 10.10 10.89 -3.91
N CYS A 55 9.66 9.64 -3.71
CA CYS A 55 8.24 9.30 -3.72
C CYS A 55 7.60 9.68 -2.38
N SER A 56 6.34 10.11 -2.43
CA SER A 56 5.54 10.46 -1.24
C SER A 56 5.05 9.19 -0.53
N VAL A 57 5.96 8.53 0.19
CA VAL A 57 5.67 7.38 1.06
C VAL A 57 6.06 7.70 2.51
N PRO A 58 5.32 7.17 3.52
CA PRO A 58 5.73 7.29 4.91
C PRO A 58 7.11 6.67 5.13
N ASP A 59 7.92 7.28 5.98
CA ASP A 59 9.19 6.67 6.39
C ASP A 59 8.98 5.42 7.25
N VAL A 60 9.90 4.45 7.18
CA VAL A 60 9.94 3.30 8.09
C VAL A 60 10.88 3.64 9.24
N LEU A 61 10.30 3.97 10.39
CA LEU A 61 11.05 4.40 11.57
C LEU A 61 11.67 3.21 12.32
N ALA A 62 10.96 2.09 12.39
CA ALA A 62 11.45 0.88 13.03
C ALA A 62 10.70 -0.37 12.53
N VAL A 63 11.33 -1.53 12.68
CA VAL A 63 10.74 -2.84 12.40
C VAL A 63 11.02 -3.77 13.58
N ASP A 64 9.96 -4.32 14.18
CA ASP A 64 10.05 -5.38 15.16
C ASP A 64 9.73 -6.73 14.50
N GLN A 65 10.81 -7.45 14.17
CA GLN A 65 10.76 -8.75 13.52
C GLN A 65 10.08 -9.83 14.38
N ASN A 66 10.14 -9.72 15.71
CA ASN A 66 9.59 -10.73 16.62
C ASN A 66 8.07 -10.66 16.70
N THR A 67 7.52 -9.45 16.70
CA THR A 67 6.07 -9.22 16.84
C THR A 67 5.37 -8.98 15.50
N GLY A 68 6.13 -8.83 14.41
CA GLY A 68 5.60 -8.57 13.09
C GLY A 68 5.15 -7.13 12.88
N ILE A 69 5.74 -6.17 13.58
CA ILE A 69 5.27 -4.78 13.60
C ILE A 69 6.24 -3.88 12.82
N VAL A 70 5.68 -3.05 11.95
CA VAL A 70 6.38 -1.94 11.29
C VAL A 70 5.89 -0.63 11.90
N ILE A 71 6.82 0.22 12.32
CA ILE A 71 6.54 1.58 12.79
C ILE A 71 6.84 2.55 11.66
N LEU A 72 5.84 3.33 11.29
CA LEU A 72 5.87 4.26 10.18
C LEU A 72 5.71 5.70 10.66
N GLU A 73 6.25 6.63 9.88
CA GLU A 73 5.93 8.05 9.96
C GLU A 73 4.41 8.25 9.86
N ASP A 74 3.90 9.18 10.66
CA ASP A 74 2.51 9.59 10.61
C ASP A 74 2.34 10.80 9.69
N VAL A 75 1.73 10.56 8.52
CA VAL A 75 1.55 11.57 7.48
C VAL A 75 0.20 12.30 7.56
N GLY A 76 -0.55 12.12 8.64
CA GLY A 76 -1.83 12.79 8.87
C GLY A 76 -3.05 11.87 8.72
N LEU A 77 -4.25 12.47 8.82
CA LEU A 77 -5.52 11.76 8.88
C LEU A 77 -6.35 11.85 7.60
N THR A 78 -6.02 12.81 6.75
CA THR A 78 -6.87 13.14 5.61
C THR A 78 -6.55 12.22 4.45
N THR A 79 -7.51 11.41 4.06
CA THR A 79 -7.39 10.60 2.85
C THR A 79 -7.78 11.42 1.62
N LEU A 80 -7.40 10.92 0.44
CA LEU A 80 -7.88 11.49 -0.81
C LEU A 80 -9.42 11.45 -0.88
N ASP A 81 -10.02 10.38 -0.38
CA ASP A 81 -11.48 10.21 -0.34
C ASP A 81 -12.17 11.29 0.52
N ASP A 82 -11.65 11.57 1.72
CA ASP A 82 -12.15 12.65 2.57
C ASP A 82 -12.07 14.02 1.87
N SER A 83 -10.99 14.25 1.11
CA SER A 83 -10.73 15.50 0.42
C SER A 83 -11.68 15.71 -0.77
N VAL A 84 -11.90 14.67 -1.59
CA VAL A 84 -12.74 14.81 -2.79
C VAL A 84 -14.22 15.04 -2.49
N GLN A 85 -14.68 14.66 -1.29
CA GLN A 85 -16.06 14.89 -0.87
C GLN A 85 -16.37 16.37 -0.59
N THR A 86 -15.37 17.15 -0.15
CA THR A 86 -15.58 18.53 0.34
C THR A 86 -15.04 19.60 -0.60
N PHE A 87 -14.13 19.25 -1.52
CA PHE A 87 -13.42 20.21 -2.35
C PHE A 87 -14.22 20.66 -3.58
N SER A 88 -13.86 21.83 -4.14
CA SER A 88 -14.41 22.31 -5.40
C SER A 88 -13.96 21.42 -6.59
N PRO A 89 -14.66 21.45 -7.74
CA PRO A 89 -14.27 20.67 -8.92
C PRO A 89 -12.82 20.91 -9.38
N ALA A 90 -12.33 22.16 -9.31
CA ALA A 90 -10.96 22.51 -9.70
C ALA A 90 -9.92 21.91 -8.73
N GLU A 91 -10.21 21.90 -7.43
CA GLU A 91 -9.34 21.29 -6.42
C GLU A 91 -9.30 19.76 -6.55
N ARG A 92 -10.46 19.12 -6.79
CA ARG A 92 -10.52 17.68 -7.07
C ARG A 92 -9.68 17.28 -8.27
N PHE A 93 -9.76 18.06 -9.35
CA PHE A 93 -8.95 17.82 -10.54
C PHE A 93 -7.45 17.89 -10.24
N ARG A 94 -6.99 18.93 -9.51
CA ARG A 94 -5.59 19.05 -9.11
C ARG A 94 -5.11 17.89 -8.24
N LEU A 95 -5.93 17.44 -7.28
CA LEU A 95 -5.62 16.29 -6.44
C LEU A 95 -5.52 15.00 -7.26
N ALA A 96 -6.45 14.77 -8.19
CA ALA A 96 -6.42 13.62 -9.07
C ALA A 96 -5.15 13.59 -9.92
N THR A 97 -4.76 14.72 -10.52
CA THR A 97 -3.48 14.84 -11.25
C THR A 97 -2.29 14.53 -10.34
N SER A 98 -2.26 15.10 -9.14
CA SER A 98 -1.17 14.86 -8.17
C SER A 98 -1.06 13.39 -7.76
N ALA A 99 -2.20 12.71 -7.58
CA ALA A 99 -2.24 11.29 -7.26
C ALA A 99 -1.71 10.44 -8.43
N ILE A 100 -2.11 10.74 -9.67
CA ILE A 100 -1.61 10.07 -10.87
C ILE A 100 -0.09 10.25 -11.00
N ASP A 101 0.40 11.48 -10.85
CA ASP A 101 1.84 11.79 -10.93
C ASP A 101 2.64 11.03 -9.86
N ALA A 102 2.09 10.88 -8.65
CA ALA A 102 2.69 10.08 -7.59
C ALA A 102 2.78 8.60 -7.97
N PHE A 103 1.70 8.02 -8.54
CA PHE A 103 1.72 6.63 -9.03
C PHE A 103 2.72 6.42 -10.16
N VAL A 104 2.78 7.34 -11.13
CA VAL A 104 3.75 7.29 -12.23
C VAL A 104 5.18 7.30 -11.69
N ARG A 105 5.47 8.13 -10.69
CA ARG A 105 6.80 8.19 -10.06
C ARG A 105 7.17 6.88 -9.36
N ILE A 106 6.24 6.27 -8.64
CA ILE A 106 6.44 4.95 -7.99
C ILE A 106 6.76 3.90 -9.05
N GLN A 107 5.96 3.83 -10.12
CA GLN A 107 6.18 2.88 -11.21
C GLN A 107 7.53 3.08 -11.90
N HIS A 108 7.87 4.33 -12.24
CA HIS A 108 9.16 4.65 -12.84
C HIS A 108 10.33 4.29 -11.93
N THR A 109 10.18 4.50 -10.61
CA THR A 109 11.19 4.09 -9.63
C THR A 109 11.40 2.58 -9.66
N PHE A 110 10.33 1.79 -9.65
CA PHE A 110 10.45 0.34 -9.70
C PHE A 110 11.01 -0.20 -11.01
N VAL A 111 10.58 0.34 -12.16
CA VAL A 111 11.09 -0.08 -13.47
C VAL A 111 12.60 0.13 -13.60
N ASN A 112 13.14 1.19 -12.98
CA ASN A 112 14.56 1.52 -13.07
C ASN A 112 15.39 0.95 -11.92
N GLN A 113 14.78 0.33 -10.92
CA GLN A 113 15.49 -0.17 -9.75
C GLN A 113 16.06 -1.57 -10.00
N LYS A 114 17.40 -1.65 -10.03
CA LYS A 114 18.13 -2.92 -10.21
C LYS A 114 18.19 -3.78 -8.95
N GLY A 115 18.01 -3.18 -7.78
CA GLY A 115 18.04 -3.88 -6.49
C GLY A 115 16.78 -4.68 -6.14
N LEU A 116 15.69 -4.49 -6.87
CA LEU A 116 14.45 -5.26 -6.69
C LEU A 116 14.49 -6.47 -7.62
N THR A 117 15.13 -7.54 -7.17
CA THR A 117 15.24 -8.79 -7.95
C THR A 117 13.95 -9.61 -7.84
N HIS A 118 13.78 -10.54 -8.77
CA HIS A 118 12.69 -11.51 -8.77
C HIS A 118 12.61 -12.35 -7.48
N ASP A 119 13.73 -12.53 -6.77
CA ASP A 119 13.76 -13.28 -5.50
C ASP A 119 12.95 -12.61 -4.38
N LEU A 120 12.75 -11.29 -4.47
CA LEU A 120 11.93 -10.55 -3.50
C LEU A 120 10.42 -10.72 -3.74
N VAL A 121 10.04 -11.39 -4.82
CA VAL A 121 8.64 -11.67 -5.16
C VAL A 121 8.24 -13.01 -4.58
N ALA A 122 7.24 -13.02 -3.72
CA ALA A 122 6.69 -14.25 -3.16
C ALA A 122 6.09 -15.16 -4.26
N PRO A 123 6.08 -16.49 -4.08
CA PRO A 123 5.45 -17.41 -5.04
C PRO A 123 4.02 -16.99 -5.39
N GLY A 124 3.72 -16.93 -6.70
CA GLY A 124 2.43 -16.46 -7.21
C GLY A 124 2.27 -14.94 -7.32
N GLY A 125 3.25 -14.18 -6.82
CA GLY A 125 3.29 -12.71 -6.91
C GLY A 125 3.95 -12.18 -8.18
N ASP A 126 4.47 -13.04 -9.05
CA ASP A 126 5.06 -12.62 -10.31
C ASP A 126 4.00 -12.20 -11.33
N ARG A 127 4.44 -11.43 -12.34
CA ARG A 127 3.54 -10.85 -13.35
C ARG A 127 2.69 -11.92 -14.04
N LYS A 128 3.26 -13.09 -14.35
CA LYS A 128 2.52 -14.13 -15.06
C LYS A 128 1.47 -14.72 -14.14
N SER A 129 1.83 -15.13 -12.92
CA SER A 129 0.88 -15.69 -11.96
C SER A 129 -0.26 -14.73 -11.60
N VAL A 130 0.04 -13.44 -11.38
CA VAL A 130 -0.99 -12.42 -11.10
C VAL A 130 -1.92 -12.24 -12.31
N LYS A 131 -1.35 -12.20 -13.52
CA LYS A 131 -2.14 -12.09 -14.76
C LYS A 131 -3.03 -13.31 -14.95
N ASP A 132 -2.47 -14.52 -14.86
CA ASP A 132 -3.20 -15.78 -15.03
C ASP A 132 -4.34 -15.89 -14.00
N ALA A 133 -4.09 -15.51 -12.73
CA ALA A 133 -5.11 -15.50 -11.69
C ALA A 133 -6.22 -14.49 -11.99
N PHE A 134 -5.88 -13.31 -12.51
CA PHE A 134 -6.86 -12.31 -12.91
C PHE A 134 -7.68 -12.74 -14.12
N GLU A 135 -7.05 -13.31 -15.15
CA GLU A 135 -7.75 -13.84 -16.33
C GLU A 135 -8.63 -15.03 -15.95
N GLY A 136 -8.18 -15.89 -15.03
CA GLY A 136 -9.01 -16.98 -14.49
C GLY A 136 -10.19 -16.53 -13.63
N LEU A 137 -10.23 -15.27 -13.17
CA LEU A 137 -11.40 -14.75 -12.43
C LEU A 137 -12.64 -14.68 -13.32
N THR A 138 -12.52 -14.49 -14.64
CA THR A 138 -13.70 -14.46 -15.52
C THR A 138 -14.35 -15.83 -15.68
N ASP A 139 -13.60 -16.91 -15.40
CA ASP A 139 -14.13 -18.28 -15.39
C ASP A 139 -14.83 -18.62 -14.06
N LEU A 140 -14.47 -17.90 -12.99
CA LEU A 140 -15.00 -18.08 -11.63
C LEU A 140 -16.13 -17.11 -11.29
N LEU A 141 -16.12 -15.92 -11.91
CA LEU A 141 -17.09 -14.85 -11.68
C LEU A 141 -17.86 -14.59 -12.98
N GLY A 142 -19.16 -14.83 -12.94
CA GLY A 142 -20.05 -14.50 -14.05
C GLY A 142 -20.13 -12.98 -14.28
N PRO A 143 -20.57 -12.54 -15.47
CA PRO A 143 -20.67 -11.11 -15.81
C PRO A 143 -21.44 -10.26 -14.79
N GLU A 144 -22.47 -10.84 -14.17
CA GLU A 144 -23.30 -10.18 -13.14
C GLU A 144 -22.56 -9.95 -11.82
N GLN A 145 -21.55 -10.77 -11.50
CA GLN A 145 -20.74 -10.64 -10.28
C GLN A 145 -19.61 -9.62 -10.45
N LEU A 146 -19.17 -9.38 -11.68
CA LEU A 146 -18.17 -8.35 -12.02
C LEU A 146 -18.79 -6.95 -12.16
N ARG A 147 -20.09 -6.89 -12.50
CA ARG A 147 -20.82 -5.65 -12.78
C ARG A 147 -20.76 -4.60 -11.64
N PRO A 148 -20.91 -4.95 -10.35
CA PRO A 148 -20.82 -3.98 -9.26
C PRO A 148 -19.43 -3.38 -9.07
N LEU A 149 -18.37 -4.15 -9.37
CA LEU A 149 -16.97 -3.73 -9.22
C LEU A 149 -16.56 -2.68 -10.26
N VAL A 150 -17.19 -2.68 -11.43
CA VAL A 150 -16.89 -1.76 -12.54
C VAL A 150 -17.85 -0.56 -12.57
N SER A 151 -19.10 -0.75 -12.12
CA SER A 151 -20.15 0.30 -12.20
C SER A 151 -20.24 1.21 -10.97
N GLY A 152 -19.40 1.02 -9.95
CA GLY A 152 -19.37 1.86 -8.74
C GLY A 152 -20.68 1.88 -7.95
N SER A 153 -21.59 0.95 -8.24
CA SER A 153 -22.91 0.88 -7.61
C SER A 153 -22.88 -0.25 -6.59
N VAL A 154 -22.54 0.10 -5.34
CA VAL A 154 -22.81 -0.76 -4.18
C VAL A 154 -24.16 -0.30 -3.63
N THR A 155 -25.19 -1.13 -3.78
CA THR A 155 -26.44 -1.02 -3.01
C THR A 155 -26.21 -1.41 -1.57
#